data_AF-I7BMX1-F1
#
_entry.id   AF-I7BMX1-F1
#
_cell.length_a   1.000
_cell.length_b   1.000
_cell.length_c   1.000
_cell.angle_alpha   90.00
_cell.angle_beta   90.00
_cell.angle_gamma   90.00
#
_symmetry.space_group_name_H-M   'P 1'
#
loop_
_entity.id
_entity.type
_entity.pdbx_description
1 polymer ?
#
loop_
_entity_poly.entity_id
_entity_poly.type
_entity_poly.pdbx_seq_one_letter_code
_entity_poly.pdbx_strand_id
1 'polypeptide(L)'
;MQLEQPSRDASAVWNGTVPNAIDARVLGVVVVTAGLAAAINVPYGGLPMAVAAFALLAGGGVACHLLGERKLRRLTADLVARWSAAGGEIEAVTRSSNGMRTEWRVHTPDGEIVIGGVALVPITRLSVEWQGISDTMAAGEAVANIDRLAETLYREIFEFESNP
;
A
#
# COMPACT_ATOMS: atom_id res chain seq x y z
N MET A 1 -12.82 27.73 -35.21
CA MET A 1 -12.37 28.22 -33.88
C MET A 1 -11.76 27.02 -33.18
N GLN A 2 -10.46 27.09 -32.95
CA GLN A 2 -9.63 26.03 -32.40
C GLN A 2 -9.66 26.21 -30.88
N LEU A 3 -10.28 25.28 -30.15
CA LEU A 3 -10.30 25.35 -28.69
C LEU A 3 -8.92 24.92 -28.18
N GLU A 4 -8.24 25.88 -27.60
CA GLU A 4 -6.98 25.73 -26.88
C GLU A 4 -7.17 24.68 -25.79
N GLN A 5 -6.39 23.60 -25.85
CA GLN A 5 -6.24 22.65 -24.75
C GLN A 5 -5.48 23.36 -23.62
N PRO A 6 -6.08 23.57 -22.44
CA PRO A 6 -5.31 24.05 -21.30
C PRO A 6 -4.41 22.91 -20.82
N SER A 7 -3.11 23.07 -21.10
CA SER A 7 -2.00 22.73 -20.23
C SER A 7 -2.09 21.40 -19.47
N ARG A 8 -1.51 20.36 -20.09
CA ARG A 8 -0.73 19.36 -19.37
C ARG A 8 0.26 20.08 -18.45
N ASP A 9 -0.05 20.22 -17.17
CA ASP A 9 0.89 20.50 -16.07
C ASP A 9 0.14 20.55 -14.73
N ALA A 10 -0.40 19.41 -14.33
CA ALA A 10 -0.67 19.11 -12.92
C ALA A 10 -0.34 17.64 -12.65
N SER A 11 0.70 17.12 -13.32
CA SER A 11 1.51 16.09 -12.70
C SER A 11 2.13 16.72 -11.46
N ALA A 12 1.45 16.60 -10.32
CA ALA A 12 2.13 16.52 -9.05
C ALA A 12 2.96 15.23 -9.11
N VAL A 13 4.06 15.30 -9.87
CA VAL A 13 5.16 14.36 -9.86
C VAL A 13 5.57 14.33 -8.40
N TRP A 14 5.08 13.33 -7.69
CA TRP A 14 5.54 12.99 -6.38
C TRP A 14 7.06 12.81 -6.50
N ASN A 15 7.80 13.81 -6.03
CA ASN A 15 9.26 13.80 -5.93
C ASN A 15 9.69 13.32 -4.53
N GLY A 16 8.82 12.55 -3.88
CA GLY A 16 9.15 11.83 -2.66
C GLY A 16 9.82 10.51 -3.04
N THR A 17 10.98 10.23 -2.45
CA THR A 17 11.58 8.90 -2.52
C THR A 17 10.61 7.92 -1.87
N VAL A 18 9.92 7.10 -2.68
CA VAL A 18 9.13 5.97 -2.18
C VAL A 18 10.13 5.06 -1.45
N PRO A 19 10.03 4.86 -0.13
CA PRO A 19 10.98 4.03 0.57
C PRO A 19 10.86 2.61 0.05
N ASN A 20 11.84 2.19 -0.76
CA ASN A 20 12.02 0.78 -1.06
C ASN A 20 12.22 0.07 0.29
N ALA A 21 11.71 -1.13 0.50
CA ALA A 21 11.92 -1.84 1.77
C ALA A 21 13.41 -2.16 2.03
N ILE A 22 14.20 -2.12 0.96
CA ILE A 22 15.66 -2.03 0.97
C ILE A 22 16.04 -0.57 0.71
N ASP A 23 15.52 0.35 1.53
CA ASP A 23 15.97 1.73 1.50
C ASP A 23 17.39 1.67 2.04
N ALA A 24 18.36 2.12 1.23
CA ALA A 24 19.75 2.23 1.65
C ALA A 24 19.86 3.01 2.97
N ARG A 25 18.87 3.86 3.30
CA ARG A 25 18.74 4.54 4.60
C ARG A 25 18.41 3.58 5.75
N VAL A 26 17.49 2.65 5.58
CA VAL A 26 17.13 1.65 6.63
C VAL A 26 18.25 0.64 6.81
N LEU A 27 18.79 0.13 5.70
CA LEU A 27 20.00 -0.71 5.73
C LEU A 27 21.19 0.04 6.35
N GLY A 28 21.35 1.31 6.01
CA GLY A 28 22.36 2.20 6.59
C GLY A 28 22.17 2.36 8.09
N VAL A 29 20.95 2.60 8.57
CA VAL A 29 20.66 2.69 10.02
C VAL A 29 20.94 1.36 10.71
N VAL A 30 20.54 0.22 10.13
CA VAL A 30 20.82 -1.11 10.71
C VAL A 30 22.32 -1.38 10.78
N VAL A 31 23.06 -1.11 9.69
CA VAL A 31 24.52 -1.30 9.61
C VAL A 31 25.25 -0.33 10.55
N VAL A 32 24.86 0.94 10.61
CA VAL A 32 25.44 1.94 11.52
C VAL A 32 25.14 1.57 12.96
N THR A 33 23.93 1.13 13.29
CA THR A 33 23.56 0.72 14.65
C THR A 33 24.29 -0.55 15.06
N ALA A 34 24.39 -1.55 14.18
CA ALA A 34 25.16 -2.77 14.41
C ALA A 34 26.67 -2.46 14.52
N GLY A 35 27.19 -1.56 13.70
CA GLY A 35 28.57 -1.09 13.73
C GLY A 35 28.88 -0.29 15.00
N LEU A 36 27.97 0.58 15.46
CA LEU A 36 28.08 1.32 16.71
C LEU A 36 28.03 0.37 17.91
N ALA A 37 27.12 -0.62 17.90
CA ALA A 37 27.05 -1.67 18.93
C ALA A 37 28.31 -2.54 18.96
N ALA A 38 28.92 -2.82 17.79
CA ALA A 38 30.21 -3.50 17.70
C ALA A 38 31.39 -2.60 18.13
N ALA A 39 31.29 -1.28 17.95
CA ALA A 39 32.33 -0.30 18.30
C ALA A 39 32.34 0.05 19.79
N ILE A 40 31.20 -0.01 20.50
CA ILE A 40 31.10 0.24 21.95
C ILE A 40 31.58 -0.99 22.77
N ASN A 41 32.54 -1.75 22.24
CA ASN A 41 33.10 -2.93 22.89
C ASN A 41 33.87 -2.59 24.17
N VAL A 42 33.14 -2.54 25.29
CA VAL A 42 33.59 -2.93 26.63
C VAL A 42 33.47 -4.47 26.70
N PRO A 43 34.43 -5.21 27.29
CA PRO A 43 34.89 -6.51 26.78
C PRO A 43 33.95 -7.73 26.90
N TYR A 44 32.66 -7.58 27.25
CA TYR A 44 31.79 -8.73 27.54
C TYR A 44 30.29 -8.51 27.18
N GLY A 45 29.93 -8.32 25.90
CA GLY A 45 28.50 -8.43 25.52
C GLY A 45 27.98 -7.72 24.27
N GLY A 46 28.81 -7.02 23.49
CA GLY A 46 28.34 -6.23 22.34
C GLY A 46 27.66 -7.05 21.23
N LEU A 47 28.23 -8.21 20.87
CA LEU A 47 27.69 -9.07 19.82
C LEU A 47 26.33 -9.71 20.17
N PRO A 48 26.14 -10.32 21.36
CA PRO A 48 24.81 -10.83 21.73
C PRO A 48 23.77 -9.72 21.86
N MET A 49 24.14 -8.53 22.33
CA MET A 49 23.23 -7.38 22.37
C MET A 49 22.87 -6.87 20.96
N ALA A 50 23.83 -6.84 20.03
CA ALA A 50 23.56 -6.46 18.63
C ALA A 50 22.63 -7.47 17.94
N VAL A 51 22.84 -8.77 18.17
CA VAL A 51 21.95 -9.83 17.68
C VAL A 51 20.55 -9.69 18.27
N ALA A 52 20.44 -9.45 19.58
CA ALA A 52 19.14 -9.23 20.23
C ALA A 52 18.41 -8.00 19.69
N ALA A 53 19.11 -6.88 19.51
CA ALA A 53 18.54 -5.66 18.93
C ALA A 53 18.10 -5.88 17.47
N PHE A 54 18.91 -6.55 16.65
CA PHE A 54 18.56 -6.90 15.28
C PHE A 54 17.32 -7.80 15.24
N ALA A 55 17.28 -8.85 16.07
CA ALA A 55 16.14 -9.76 16.14
C ALA A 55 14.86 -9.04 16.58
N LEU A 56 14.94 -8.12 17.54
CA LEU A 56 13.82 -7.30 17.98
C LEU A 56 13.32 -6.36 16.88
N LEU A 57 14.23 -5.66 16.19
CA LEU A 57 13.87 -4.73 15.11
C LEU A 57 13.32 -5.46 13.89
N ALA A 58 13.98 -6.53 13.46
CA ALA A 58 13.55 -7.35 12.33
C ALA A 58 12.21 -8.04 12.64
N GLY A 59 12.08 -8.65 13.83
CA GLY A 59 10.85 -9.29 14.27
C GLY A 59 9.69 -8.31 14.43
N GLY A 60 9.93 -7.14 15.02
CA GLY A 60 8.95 -6.06 15.12
C GLY A 60 8.52 -5.54 13.75
N GLY A 61 9.47 -5.33 12.83
CA GLY A 61 9.18 -4.94 11.45
C GLY A 61 8.31 -5.95 10.71
N VAL A 62 8.64 -7.24 10.80
CA VAL A 62 7.84 -8.32 10.20
C VAL A 62 6.44 -8.38 10.82
N ALA A 63 6.31 -8.28 12.14
CA ALA A 63 5.02 -8.28 12.81
C ALA A 63 4.14 -7.10 12.36
N CYS A 64 4.69 -5.89 12.33
CA CYS A 64 3.99 -4.70 11.83
C CYS A 64 3.58 -4.82 10.36
N HIS A 65 4.39 -5.48 9.54
CA HIS A 65 4.07 -5.73 8.13
C HIS A 65 2.88 -6.69 7.98
N LEU A 66 2.91 -7.83 8.67
CA LEU A 66 1.82 -8.82 8.63
C LEU A 66 0.48 -8.24 9.14
N LEU A 67 0.52 -7.38 10.15
CA LEU A 67 -0.66 -6.66 10.63
C LEU A 67 -1.20 -5.70 9.56
N GLY A 68 -0.32 -4.99 8.86
CA GLY A 68 -0.68 -4.11 7.74
C GLY A 68 -1.30 -4.90 6.59
N GLU A 69 -0.71 -6.03 6.21
CA GLU A 69 -1.21 -6.92 5.16
C GLU A 69 -2.62 -7.43 5.50
N ARG A 70 -2.82 -7.88 6.75
CA ARG A 70 -4.13 -8.34 7.22
C ARG A 70 -5.17 -7.22 7.16
N LYS A 71 -4.78 -5.98 7.47
CA LYS A 71 -5.67 -4.81 7.40
C LYS A 71 -6.06 -4.50 5.96
N LEU A 72 -5.10 -4.48 5.03
CA LEU A 72 -5.38 -4.25 3.61
C LEU A 72 -6.25 -5.36 3.02
N ARG A 73 -5.97 -6.63 3.35
CA ARG A 73 -6.78 -7.77 2.90
C ARG A 73 -8.24 -7.62 3.30
N ARG A 74 -8.51 -7.16 4.53
CA ARG A 74 -9.87 -6.92 5.01
C ARG A 74 -10.54 -5.80 4.23
N LEU A 75 -9.85 -4.66 4.07
CA LEU A 75 -10.36 -3.55 3.26
C LEU A 75 -10.69 -3.96 1.83
N THR A 76 -9.80 -4.70 1.16
CA THR A 76 -10.05 -5.21 -0.19
C THR A 76 -11.28 -6.11 -0.23
N ALA A 77 -11.40 -7.06 0.71
CA ALA A 77 -12.57 -7.94 0.77
C ALA A 77 -13.87 -7.16 1.02
N ASP A 78 -13.81 -6.17 1.90
CA ASP A 78 -14.94 -5.30 2.24
C ASP A 78 -15.40 -4.43 1.07
N LEU A 79 -14.46 -3.92 0.26
CA LEU A 79 -14.74 -3.17 -0.97
C LEU A 79 -15.38 -4.07 -2.04
N VAL A 80 -14.73 -5.20 -2.35
CA VAL A 80 -15.21 -6.17 -3.35
C VAL A 80 -16.61 -6.67 -3.00
N ALA A 81 -16.86 -7.00 -1.73
CA ALA A 81 -18.17 -7.45 -1.29
C ALA A 81 -19.26 -6.38 -1.49
N ARG A 82 -18.94 -5.11 -1.23
CA ARG A 82 -19.89 -3.99 -1.42
C ARG A 82 -20.15 -3.70 -2.89
N TRP A 83 -19.12 -3.73 -3.73
CA TRP A 83 -19.28 -3.54 -5.17
C TRP A 83 -20.12 -4.65 -5.79
N SER A 84 -19.84 -5.92 -5.42
CA SER A 84 -20.66 -7.05 -5.86
C SER A 84 -22.12 -6.92 -5.39
N ALA A 85 -22.35 -6.49 -4.14
CA ALA A 85 -23.70 -6.26 -3.63
C ALA A 85 -24.43 -5.08 -4.31
N ALA A 86 -23.69 -4.09 -4.80
CA ALA A 86 -24.23 -2.95 -5.54
C ALA A 86 -24.54 -3.27 -7.02
N GLY A 87 -24.14 -4.45 -7.51
CA GLY A 87 -24.37 -4.89 -8.89
C GLY A 87 -23.12 -4.90 -9.78
N GLY A 88 -21.94 -4.65 -9.23
CA GLY A 88 -20.67 -4.70 -9.96
C GLY A 88 -20.30 -6.13 -10.34
N GLU A 89 -20.01 -6.35 -11.63
CA GLU A 89 -19.59 -7.66 -12.12
C GLU A 89 -18.11 -7.87 -11.83
N ILE A 90 -17.82 -8.89 -11.01
CA ILE A 90 -16.47 -9.25 -10.59
C ILE A 90 -16.22 -10.70 -10.97
N GLU A 91 -15.33 -10.91 -11.94
CA GLU A 91 -15.01 -12.24 -12.45
C GLU A 91 -14.08 -13.00 -11.52
N ALA A 92 -13.05 -12.30 -11.03
CA ALA A 92 -12.03 -12.89 -10.18
C ALA A 92 -11.31 -11.83 -9.34
N VAL A 93 -10.74 -12.27 -8.21
CA VAL A 93 -9.79 -11.46 -7.43
C VAL A 93 -8.51 -12.27 -7.26
N THR A 94 -7.42 -11.81 -7.87
CA THR A 94 -6.10 -12.44 -7.76
C THR A 94 -5.19 -11.61 -6.88
N ARG A 95 -4.37 -12.28 -6.07
CA ARG A 95 -3.33 -11.60 -5.30
C ARG A 95 -2.05 -11.55 -6.14
N SER A 96 -1.50 -10.35 -6.31
CA SER A 96 -0.15 -10.16 -6.83
C SER A 96 0.82 -9.96 -5.66
N SER A 97 1.92 -10.71 -5.69
CA SER A 97 3.02 -10.58 -4.74
C SER A 97 4.27 -10.16 -5.50
N ASN A 98 4.31 -8.91 -5.96
CA ASN A 98 5.52 -8.36 -6.56
C ASN A 98 6.30 -7.58 -5.50
N GLY A 99 7.33 -8.20 -4.94
CA GLY A 99 8.12 -7.63 -3.84
C GLY A 99 7.33 -7.48 -2.54
N MET A 100 7.49 -6.35 -1.86
CA MET A 100 6.84 -6.04 -0.57
C MET A 100 5.47 -5.36 -0.71
N ARG A 101 5.03 -5.05 -1.94
CA ARG A 101 3.72 -4.42 -2.17
C ARG A 101 2.67 -5.53 -2.14
N THR A 102 1.70 -5.39 -1.24
CA THR A 102 0.54 -6.28 -1.26
C THR A 102 -0.47 -5.67 -2.21
N GLU A 103 -0.77 -6.40 -3.27
CA GLU A 103 -1.71 -5.98 -4.31
C GLU A 103 -2.72 -7.09 -4.57
N TRP A 104 -3.95 -6.67 -4.83
CA TRP A 104 -5.06 -7.48 -5.30
C TRP A 104 -5.55 -6.88 -6.59
N ARG A 105 -5.73 -7.75 -7.58
CA ARG A 105 -6.22 -7.44 -8.90
C ARG A 105 -7.64 -7.97 -8.99
N VAL A 106 -8.60 -7.06 -9.11
CA VAL A 106 -10.02 -7.37 -9.28
C VAL A 106 -10.30 -7.29 -10.78
N HIS A 107 -10.66 -8.43 -11.36
CA HIS A 107 -10.99 -8.55 -12.78
C HIS A 107 -12.47 -8.26 -12.97
N THR A 108 -12.76 -7.29 -13.81
CA THR A 108 -14.11 -6.92 -14.25
C THR A 108 -14.17 -7.03 -15.78
N PRO A 109 -15.37 -7.08 -16.38
CA PRO A 109 -15.52 -7.12 -17.84
C PRO A 109 -14.86 -5.90 -18.54
N ASP A 110 -14.85 -4.76 -17.86
CA ASP A 110 -14.36 -3.48 -18.40
C ASP A 110 -12.86 -3.26 -18.17
N GLY A 111 -12.21 -4.13 -17.38
CA GLY A 111 -10.78 -4.05 -17.11
C GLY A 111 -10.34 -4.58 -15.75
N GLU A 112 -9.15 -4.17 -15.33
CA GLU A 112 -8.55 -4.61 -14.07
C GLU A 112 -8.44 -3.45 -13.07
N ILE A 113 -9.01 -3.63 -11.88
CA ILE A 113 -8.87 -2.71 -10.75
C ILE A 113 -7.74 -3.23 -9.85
N VAL A 114 -6.74 -2.41 -9.58
CA VAL A 114 -5.62 -2.78 -8.70
C VAL A 114 -5.82 -2.13 -7.34
N ILE A 115 -6.07 -2.95 -6.32
CA ILE A 115 -6.17 -2.53 -4.92
C ILE A 115 -4.89 -2.95 -4.21
N GLY A 116 -4.14 -2.03 -3.64
CA GLY A 116 -2.94 -2.35 -2.89
C GLY A 116 -2.54 -1.29 -1.88
N GLY A 117 -1.24 -1.15 -1.65
CA GLY A 117 -0.67 -0.05 -0.88
C GLY A 117 0.43 -0.48 0.08
N VAL A 118 0.64 0.32 1.13
CA VAL A 118 1.71 0.11 2.11
C VAL A 118 1.17 -0.70 3.27
N ALA A 119 1.62 -1.95 3.37
CA ALA A 119 1.29 -2.87 4.45
C ALA A 119 2.23 -2.67 5.66
N LEU A 120 2.15 -1.53 6.36
CA LEU A 120 2.98 -1.30 7.56
C LEU A 120 2.21 -0.53 8.61
N VAL A 121 2.03 -1.10 9.81
CA VAL A 121 1.37 -0.41 10.93
C VAL A 121 2.38 0.52 11.64
N PRO A 122 1.97 1.73 12.07
CA PRO A 122 0.62 2.34 11.96
C PRO A 122 0.38 3.09 10.65
N ILE A 123 1.40 3.26 9.80
CA ILE A 123 1.36 4.07 8.57
C ILE A 123 0.76 3.32 7.36
N THR A 124 -0.21 2.43 7.61
CA THR A 124 -0.77 1.56 6.56
C THR A 124 -1.56 2.42 5.59
N ARG A 125 -1.33 2.25 4.29
CA ARG A 125 -2.00 3.02 3.22
C ARG A 125 -2.70 2.10 2.24
N LEU A 126 -3.91 2.50 1.84
CA LEU A 126 -4.68 1.92 0.76
C LEU A 126 -4.39 2.71 -0.53
N SER A 127 -4.28 2.01 -1.64
CA SER A 127 -4.17 2.53 -2.99
C SER A 127 -5.16 1.77 -3.85
N VAL A 128 -5.97 2.47 -4.63
CA VAL A 128 -6.89 1.88 -5.62
C VAL A 128 -6.55 2.51 -6.96
N GLU A 129 -6.29 1.68 -7.95
CA GLU A 129 -5.94 2.11 -9.30
C GLU A 129 -6.93 1.50 -10.32
N TRP A 130 -7.44 2.36 -11.19
CA TRP A 130 -8.36 2.02 -12.27
C TRP A 130 -8.03 2.85 -13.51
N GLN A 131 -7.89 2.20 -14.67
CA GLN A 131 -7.54 2.86 -15.95
C GLN A 131 -6.33 3.83 -15.87
N GLY A 132 -5.36 3.52 -15.01
CA GLY A 132 -4.16 4.34 -14.79
C GLY A 132 -4.36 5.55 -13.86
N ILE A 133 -5.56 5.74 -13.32
CA ILE A 133 -5.85 6.70 -12.25
C ILE A 133 -5.71 5.99 -10.92
N SER A 134 -4.80 6.46 -10.06
CA SER A 134 -4.64 5.93 -8.70
C SER A 134 -5.08 6.94 -7.67
N ASP A 135 -5.97 6.51 -6.77
CA ASP A 135 -6.26 7.19 -5.50
C ASP A 135 -5.52 6.50 -4.35
N THR A 136 -5.09 7.28 -3.35
CA THR A 136 -4.38 6.76 -2.17
C THR A 136 -4.84 7.43 -0.90
N MET A 137 -5.01 6.65 0.18
CA MET A 137 -5.43 7.16 1.47
C MET A 137 -4.88 6.34 2.63
N ALA A 138 -5.00 6.87 3.84
CA ALA A 138 -4.65 6.11 5.04
C ALA A 138 -5.63 4.96 5.22
N ALA A 139 -5.13 3.75 5.51
CA ALA A 139 -6.00 2.60 5.74
C ALA A 139 -6.87 2.77 7.01
N GLY A 140 -6.48 3.64 7.95
CA GLY A 140 -7.35 4.02 9.08
C GLY A 140 -8.58 4.80 8.63
N GLU A 141 -8.39 5.76 7.73
CA GLU A 141 -9.45 6.58 7.15
C GLU A 141 -10.36 5.77 6.24
N ALA A 142 -9.79 4.88 5.43
CA ALA A 142 -10.55 3.95 4.59
C ALA A 142 -11.46 3.04 5.41
N VAL A 143 -10.98 2.50 6.55
CA VAL A 143 -11.81 1.69 7.46
C VAL A 143 -12.95 2.51 8.04
N ALA A 144 -12.68 3.74 8.46
CA ALA A 144 -13.69 4.61 9.08
C ALA A 144 -14.81 5.02 8.10
N ASN A 145 -14.51 5.04 6.80
CA ASN A 145 -15.42 5.54 5.76
C ASN A 145 -15.70 4.48 4.68
N ILE A 146 -15.58 3.19 4.99
CA ILE A 146 -15.58 2.11 4.00
C ILE A 146 -16.83 2.09 3.11
N ASP A 147 -18.00 2.40 3.67
CA ASP A 147 -19.25 2.40 2.91
C ASP A 147 -19.27 3.54 1.89
N ARG A 148 -18.92 4.76 2.32
CA ARG A 148 -18.83 5.94 1.44
C ARG A 148 -17.74 5.77 0.38
N LEU A 149 -16.60 5.20 0.77
CA LEU A 149 -15.49 4.90 -0.13
C LEU A 149 -15.93 3.91 -1.21
N ALA A 150 -16.55 2.80 -0.81
CA ALA A 150 -17.05 1.79 -1.73
C ALA A 150 -18.07 2.38 -2.70
N GLU A 151 -19.00 3.20 -2.21
CA GLU A 151 -20.00 3.87 -3.05
C GLU A 151 -19.34 4.82 -4.07
N THR A 152 -18.40 5.67 -3.62
CA THR A 152 -17.74 6.64 -4.50
C THR A 152 -16.95 5.93 -5.60
N LEU A 153 -16.15 4.93 -5.23
CA LEU A 153 -15.38 4.13 -6.17
C LEU A 153 -16.29 3.30 -7.09
N TYR A 154 -17.43 2.80 -6.58
CA TYR A 154 -18.38 2.06 -7.41
C TYR A 154 -18.90 2.92 -8.55
N ARG A 155 -19.37 4.14 -8.23
CA ARG A 155 -19.86 5.06 -9.26
C ARG A 155 -18.78 5.39 -10.27
N GLU A 156 -17.56 5.65 -9.79
CA GLU A 156 -16.41 5.96 -10.64
C GLU A 156 -16.05 4.82 -11.60
N ILE A 157 -16.02 3.58 -11.09
CA ILE A 157 -15.52 2.41 -11.82
C ILE A 157 -16.59 1.76 -12.70
N PHE A 158 -17.83 1.63 -12.19
CA PHE A 158 -18.88 0.83 -12.82
C PHE A 158 -20.01 1.67 -13.45
N GLU A 159 -20.24 2.92 -13.02
CA GLU A 159 -21.36 3.73 -13.55
C GLU A 159 -20.94 4.68 -14.67
N PHE A 160 -19.71 5.22 -14.67
CA PHE A 160 -19.31 6.23 -15.68
C PHE A 160 -19.27 5.71 -17.13
N GLU A 161 -19.07 4.42 -17.38
CA GLU A 161 -19.14 3.83 -18.74
C GLU A 161 -20.55 3.40 -19.16
N SER A 162 -21.51 3.36 -18.23
CA SER A 162 -22.88 2.92 -18.50
C SER A 162 -23.79 4.02 -19.08
N ASN A 163 -23.28 5.23 -19.28
CA ASN A 163 -24.04 6.36 -19.83
C ASN A 163 -23.46 6.78 -21.21
N PRO A 164 -24.06 6.32 -22.32
CA PRO A 164 -23.65 6.68 -23.69
C PRO A 164 -23.95 8.13 -24.06
#